data_AF-A0A7V3NAH2-F1
#
_entry.id   AF-A0A7V3NAH2-F1
#
_cell.length_a   1.000
_cell.length_b   1.000
_cell.length_c   1.000
_cell.angle_alpha   90.00
_cell.angle_beta   90.00
_cell.angle_gamma   90.00
#
_symmetry.space_group_name_H-M   'P 1'
#
loop_
_entity.id
_entity.type
_entity.pdbx_description
1 polymer ?
#
loop_
_entity_poly.entity_id
_entity_poly.type
_entity_poly.pdbx_seq_one_letter_code
_entity_poly.pdbx_strand_id
1 'polypeptide(L)'
;MADRLWPEAEGCFQDTSFLIWGTGGLRQLIDRLQGAGLTQLDPADDKSSPIQIGEPFRLRLDWWQDDRAGGSGLKVWAGSMEGVRIARAMLAALSDPSFGQPGLFNVGMVVNDPNHPEKKVEPFYFDSRRAQNAHSRDVGFSLNDLKLTSTAFPAVEFFCLVGLQRCLPLPTDRPRMFDYFTWAKPIPAPLLPAAVTGHLPAVGARRYRFENMYRTGQKKHKAFSVAVPLTHGV
;
A
#
# COMPACT_ATOMS: atom_id res chain seq x y z
N MET A 1 10.67 0.47 -6.62
CA MET A 1 11.66 -0.25 -5.79
C MET A 1 12.62 -1.04 -6.67
N ALA A 2 12.13 -1.88 -7.58
CA ALA A 2 12.95 -2.61 -8.56
C ALA A 2 13.99 -1.72 -9.28
N ASP A 3 13.58 -0.59 -9.85
CA ASP A 3 14.45 0.39 -10.53
C ASP A 3 15.67 0.88 -9.71
N ARG A 4 15.56 0.87 -8.37
CA ARG A 4 16.69 1.24 -7.49
C ARG A 4 17.68 0.10 -7.24
N LEU A 5 17.29 -1.15 -7.48
CA LEU A 5 18.17 -2.32 -7.40
C LEU A 5 18.73 -2.70 -8.77
N TRP A 6 17.87 -2.61 -9.77
CA TRP A 6 18.14 -3.02 -11.14
C TRP A 6 17.81 -1.81 -12.01
N PRO A 7 18.83 -1.04 -12.41
CA PRO A 7 18.65 0.04 -13.37
C PRO A 7 17.88 -0.46 -14.58
N GLU A 8 17.04 0.40 -15.17
CA GLU A 8 16.19 0.06 -16.32
C GLU A 8 15.06 -0.92 -16.02
N ALA A 9 14.75 -1.18 -14.75
CA ALA A 9 13.57 -1.97 -14.43
C ALA A 9 12.29 -1.22 -14.82
N GLU A 10 11.46 -1.87 -15.62
CA GLU A 10 10.19 -1.36 -16.09
C GLU A 10 9.04 -2.19 -15.53
N GLY A 11 7.83 -1.64 -15.54
CA GLY A 11 6.64 -2.42 -15.20
C GLY A 11 5.41 -1.98 -15.96
N CYS A 12 4.43 -2.88 -16.04
CA CYS A 12 3.10 -2.59 -16.57
C CYS A 12 2.04 -3.55 -16.03
N PHE A 13 0.78 -3.20 -16.28
CA PHE A 13 -0.36 -4.06 -16.01
C PHE A 13 -0.70 -4.89 -17.25
N GLN A 14 -0.80 -6.20 -17.08
CA GLN A 14 -1.32 -7.12 -18.08
C GLN A 14 -2.44 -7.93 -17.45
N ASP A 15 -3.65 -7.79 -17.99
CA ASP A 15 -4.87 -8.42 -17.48
C ASP A 15 -5.09 -8.17 -15.98
N THR A 16 -4.88 -9.19 -15.14
CA THR A 16 -5.03 -9.14 -13.68
C THR A 16 -3.69 -9.09 -12.93
N SER A 17 -2.57 -8.95 -13.66
CA SER A 17 -1.22 -9.02 -13.12
C SER A 17 -0.47 -7.71 -13.33
N PHE A 18 0.45 -7.43 -12.41
CA PHE A 18 1.48 -6.41 -12.58
C PHE A 18 2.81 -7.10 -12.87
N LEU A 19 3.40 -6.79 -14.01
CA LEU A 19 4.65 -7.35 -14.48
C LEU A 19 5.79 -6.37 -14.23
N ILE A 20 6.96 -6.92 -13.89
CA ILE A 20 8.20 -6.16 -13.71
C ILE A 20 9.27 -6.86 -14.55
N TRP A 21 9.93 -6.09 -15.41
CA TRP A 21 11.12 -6.51 -16.13
C TRP A 21 12.35 -5.93 -15.45
N GLY A 22 13.43 -6.70 -15.38
CA GLY A 22 14.69 -6.30 -14.75
C GLY A 22 15.63 -7.49 -14.65
N THR A 23 16.83 -7.26 -14.11
CA THR A 23 17.88 -8.28 -14.02
C THR A 23 17.79 -9.18 -12.79
N GLY A 24 16.83 -8.95 -11.89
CA GLY A 24 16.64 -9.76 -10.69
C GLY A 24 15.19 -10.17 -10.43
N GLY A 25 14.99 -10.94 -9.36
CA GLY A 25 13.73 -11.60 -9.05
C GLY A 25 13.02 -11.04 -7.81
N LEU A 26 11.73 -11.33 -7.69
CA LEU A 26 10.87 -10.87 -6.58
C LEU A 26 11.46 -11.20 -5.20
N ARG A 27 11.93 -12.43 -5.00
CA ARG A 27 12.51 -12.84 -3.71
C ARG A 27 13.74 -11.99 -3.36
N GLN A 28 14.63 -11.76 -4.32
CA GLN A 28 15.80 -10.91 -4.13
C GLN A 28 15.41 -9.47 -3.76
N LEU A 29 14.36 -8.90 -4.38
CA LEU A 29 13.85 -7.58 -4.02
C LEU A 29 13.35 -7.54 -2.56
N ILE A 30 12.61 -8.56 -2.13
CA ILE A 30 12.08 -8.66 -0.77
C ILE A 30 13.23 -8.82 0.24
N ASP A 31 14.19 -9.69 -0.02
CA ASP A 31 15.34 -9.90 0.87
C ASP A 31 16.16 -8.60 1.04
N ARG A 32 16.36 -7.86 -0.06
CA ARG A 32 17.01 -6.54 -0.01
C ARG A 32 16.20 -5.53 0.78
N LEU A 33 14.88 -5.51 0.63
CA LEU A 33 13.97 -4.64 1.39
C LEU A 33 14.04 -4.90 2.89
N GLN A 34 14.06 -6.17 3.29
CA GLN A 34 14.17 -6.57 4.69
C GLN A 34 15.54 -6.17 5.26
N GLY A 35 16.62 -6.42 4.52
CA GLY A 35 17.96 -6.03 4.91
C GLY A 35 18.16 -4.51 5.01
N ALA A 36 17.44 -3.72 4.22
CA ALA A 36 17.49 -2.25 4.28
C ALA A 36 16.89 -1.68 5.56
N GLY A 37 15.94 -2.41 6.18
CA GLY A 37 15.24 -1.98 7.40
C GLY A 37 14.37 -0.73 7.22
N LEU A 38 13.62 -0.41 8.29
CA LEU A 38 12.78 0.79 8.37
C LEU A 38 13.15 1.62 9.60
N THR A 39 13.54 2.86 9.37
CA THR A 39 13.90 3.82 10.42
C THR A 39 12.80 4.86 10.59
N GLN A 40 12.38 5.07 11.84
CA GLN A 40 11.50 6.17 12.25
C GLN A 40 12.33 7.45 12.31
N LEU A 41 11.97 8.48 11.53
CA LEU A 41 12.79 9.70 11.44
C LEU A 41 12.49 10.71 12.55
N ASP A 42 11.25 10.77 13.01
CA ASP A 42 10.83 11.49 14.22
C ASP A 42 10.51 10.48 15.33
N PRO A 43 11.42 10.24 16.30
CA PRO A 43 11.19 9.32 17.40
C PRO A 43 10.08 9.74 18.38
N ALA A 44 9.68 11.02 18.38
CA ALA A 44 8.64 11.53 19.28
C ALA A 44 7.22 11.28 18.73
N ASP A 45 7.07 11.00 17.43
CA ASP A 45 5.79 10.70 16.78
C ASP A 45 5.70 9.22 16.37
N ASP A 46 5.22 8.38 17.28
CA ASP A 46 4.95 6.95 17.02
C ASP A 46 3.83 6.70 16.00
N LYS A 47 2.99 7.69 15.71
CA LYS A 47 1.78 7.56 14.89
C LYS A 47 2.03 7.90 13.43
N SER A 48 2.72 8.99 13.16
CA SER A 48 2.78 9.61 11.82
C SER A 48 4.18 10.07 11.41
N SER A 49 5.21 9.60 12.11
CA SER A 49 6.60 9.89 11.78
C SER A 49 6.99 9.38 10.38
N PRO A 50 7.76 10.16 9.61
CA PRO A 50 8.31 9.72 8.34
C PRO A 50 9.12 8.44 8.49
N ILE A 51 9.07 7.59 7.46
CA ILE A 51 9.78 6.31 7.44
C ILE A 51 10.90 6.39 6.43
N GLN A 52 12.12 6.08 6.84
CA GLN A 52 13.25 5.90 5.94
C GLN A 52 13.47 4.41 5.65
N ILE A 53 13.49 4.06 4.37
CA ILE A 53 14.03 2.79 3.87
C ILE A 53 15.51 3.03 3.57
N GLY A 54 16.37 2.22 4.17
CA GLY A 54 17.83 2.34 4.07
C GLY A 54 18.39 2.00 2.69
N GLU A 55 19.71 1.78 2.65
CA GLU A 55 20.40 1.29 1.46
C GLU A 55 19.89 -0.08 1.03
N PRO A 56 19.78 -0.36 -0.28
CA PRO A 56 20.16 0.48 -1.42
C PRO A 56 19.04 1.41 -1.93
N PHE A 57 17.88 1.46 -1.26
CA PHE A 57 16.71 2.16 -1.78
C PHE A 57 16.70 3.66 -1.49
N ARG A 58 17.29 4.09 -0.37
CA ARG A 58 17.38 5.51 0.04
C ARG A 58 16.04 6.25 -0.15
N LEU A 59 14.95 5.65 0.33
CA LEU A 59 13.59 6.16 0.11
C LEU A 59 13.00 6.66 1.41
N ARG A 60 12.64 7.94 1.45
CA ARG A 60 11.82 8.52 2.51
C ARG A 60 10.35 8.39 2.13
N LEU A 61 9.54 7.92 3.07
CA LEU A 61 8.09 7.84 2.99
C LEU A 61 7.49 8.87 3.94
N ASP A 62 6.82 9.85 3.36
CA ASP A 62 6.22 10.99 4.08
C ASP A 62 5.06 11.64 3.31
N TRP A 63 4.53 10.95 2.29
CA TRP A 63 3.45 11.44 1.42
C TRP A 63 2.19 11.90 2.18
N TRP A 64 1.99 11.44 3.42
CA TRP A 64 0.86 11.85 4.27
C TRP A 64 1.10 13.16 5.04
N GLN A 65 2.29 13.76 4.98
CA GLN A 65 2.65 14.98 5.71
C GLN A 65 2.48 16.26 4.90
N ASP A 66 2.50 16.17 3.56
CA ASP A 66 2.37 17.32 2.66
C ASP A 66 1.22 17.08 1.68
N ASP A 67 0.33 18.06 1.54
CA ASP A 67 -0.77 18.03 0.59
C ASP A 67 -0.29 17.95 -0.88
N ARG A 68 0.92 18.44 -1.18
CA ARG A 68 1.55 18.27 -2.51
C ARG A 68 1.94 16.83 -2.78
N ALA A 69 2.23 16.06 -1.74
CA ALA A 69 2.62 14.67 -1.80
C ALA A 69 1.45 13.71 -1.53
N GLY A 70 0.21 14.19 -1.49
CA GLY A 70 -1.01 13.38 -1.31
C GLY A 70 -1.82 13.76 -0.07
N GLY A 71 -1.14 14.23 0.97
CA GLY A 71 -1.74 14.77 2.19
C GLY A 71 -2.52 13.75 3.01
N SER A 72 -3.35 14.27 3.92
CA SER A 72 -4.19 13.45 4.81
C SER A 72 -5.33 12.71 4.07
N GLY A 73 -5.55 13.03 2.80
CA GLY A 73 -6.63 12.48 1.96
C GLY A 73 -6.53 10.98 1.75
N LEU A 74 -5.31 10.45 1.55
CA LEU A 74 -5.03 9.03 1.33
C LEU A 74 -4.64 8.29 2.61
N LYS A 75 -4.36 9.00 3.70
CA LYS A 75 -4.01 8.42 5.00
C LYS A 75 -5.19 7.63 5.59
N VAL A 76 -4.95 6.38 5.98
CA VAL A 76 -5.95 5.44 6.52
C VAL A 76 -5.87 5.21 8.03
N TRP A 77 -4.70 5.47 8.64
CA TRP A 77 -4.45 5.25 10.06
C TRP A 77 -4.61 6.52 10.90
N ALA A 78 -5.04 6.35 12.15
CA ALA A 78 -5.25 7.43 13.12
C ALA A 78 -5.30 6.86 14.56
N GLY A 79 -5.40 7.75 15.55
CA GLY A 79 -5.66 7.36 16.94
C GLY A 79 -4.45 6.68 17.59
N SER A 80 -4.61 5.40 17.96
CA SER A 80 -3.57 4.55 18.57
C SER A 80 -2.80 3.71 17.55
N MET A 81 -3.04 3.90 16.25
CA MET A 81 -2.30 3.19 15.21
C MET A 81 -0.91 3.79 15.04
N GLU A 82 0.12 2.99 15.31
CA GLU A 82 1.53 3.37 15.20
C GLU A 82 2.05 3.03 13.79
N GLY A 83 2.11 4.02 12.90
CA GLY A 83 2.38 3.79 11.48
C GLY A 83 3.70 3.04 11.21
N VAL A 84 4.77 3.42 11.91
CA VAL A 84 6.08 2.77 11.71
C VAL A 84 6.06 1.32 12.20
N ARG A 85 5.39 1.05 13.32
CA ARG A 85 5.22 -0.31 13.85
C ARG A 85 4.45 -1.20 12.87
N ILE A 86 3.36 -0.69 12.30
CA ILE A 86 2.58 -1.41 11.28
C ILE A 86 3.46 -1.72 10.06
N ALA A 87 4.18 -0.73 9.53
CA ALA A 87 5.06 -0.92 8.37
C ALA A 87 6.15 -1.98 8.62
N ARG A 88 6.78 -1.96 9.81
CA ARG A 88 7.78 -2.95 10.22
C ARG A 88 7.19 -4.35 10.30
N ALA A 89 6.01 -4.50 10.89
CA ALA A 89 5.34 -5.79 11.00
C ALA A 89 4.96 -6.36 9.63
N MET A 90 4.43 -5.54 8.72
CA MET A 90 4.11 -5.97 7.36
C MET A 90 5.36 -6.37 6.57
N LEU A 91 6.47 -5.61 6.68
CA LEU A 91 7.73 -5.96 6.03
C LEU A 91 8.36 -7.24 6.60
N ALA A 92 8.31 -7.42 7.92
CA ALA A 92 8.82 -8.63 8.59
C ALA A 92 8.06 -9.88 8.12
N ALA A 93 6.74 -9.78 7.97
CA ALA A 93 5.90 -10.87 7.46
C ALA A 93 6.29 -11.33 6.04
N LEU A 94 6.89 -10.44 5.21
CA LEU A 94 7.37 -10.81 3.88
C LEU A 94 8.56 -11.81 3.89
N SER A 95 9.08 -12.19 5.06
CA SER A 95 10.14 -13.19 5.18
C SER A 95 9.64 -14.59 4.82
N ASP A 96 8.33 -14.82 5.00
CA ASP A 96 7.68 -16.08 4.68
C ASP A 96 7.94 -16.48 3.21
N PRO A 97 8.36 -17.72 2.92
CA PRO A 97 8.69 -18.17 1.57
C PRO A 97 7.57 -17.98 0.54
N SER A 98 6.31 -17.95 0.96
CA SER A 98 5.15 -17.74 0.08
C SER A 98 5.18 -16.38 -0.64
N PHE A 99 5.81 -15.35 -0.07
CA PHE A 99 5.95 -14.05 -0.73
C PHE A 99 7.03 -14.03 -1.84
N GLY A 100 7.85 -15.08 -1.95
CA GLY A 100 8.82 -15.22 -3.03
C GLY A 100 8.22 -15.71 -4.35
N GLN A 101 6.92 -16.05 -4.37
CA GLN A 101 6.22 -16.64 -5.50
C GLN A 101 5.31 -15.64 -6.23
N PRO A 102 4.92 -15.91 -7.49
CA PRO A 102 3.84 -15.17 -8.14
C PRO A 102 2.58 -15.14 -7.27
N GLY A 103 1.86 -14.02 -7.26
CA GLY A 103 0.65 -13.87 -6.46
C GLY A 103 0.88 -13.47 -5.00
N LEU A 104 2.04 -12.90 -4.65
CA LEU A 104 2.36 -12.43 -3.29
C LEU A 104 1.27 -11.55 -2.64
N PHE A 105 0.49 -10.81 -3.42
CA PHE A 105 -0.59 -9.95 -2.95
C PHE A 105 -1.84 -10.71 -2.46
N ASN A 106 -1.90 -12.02 -2.72
CA ASN A 106 -2.95 -12.93 -2.28
C ASN A 106 -2.55 -13.78 -1.07
N VAL A 107 -1.34 -13.59 -0.53
CA VAL A 107 -0.92 -14.26 0.70
C VAL A 107 -1.50 -13.52 1.90
N GLY A 108 -2.46 -14.16 2.56
CA GLY A 108 -3.08 -13.66 3.79
C GLY A 108 -2.55 -14.40 5.02
N MET A 109 -2.21 -13.66 6.09
CA MET A 109 -1.78 -14.24 7.36
C MET A 109 -2.10 -13.35 8.58
N VAL A 110 -2.04 -13.93 9.78
CA VAL A 110 -2.02 -13.14 11.02
C VAL A 110 -0.61 -12.57 11.18
N VAL A 111 -0.51 -11.25 11.32
CA VAL A 111 0.77 -10.57 11.48
C VAL A 111 0.98 -10.20 12.94
N ASN A 112 2.15 -10.54 13.45
CA ASN A 112 2.59 -10.17 14.79
C ASN A 112 3.72 -9.15 14.72
N ASP A 113 3.95 -8.47 15.83
CA ASP A 113 5.06 -7.54 15.97
C ASP A 113 6.39 -8.31 15.99
N PRO A 114 7.37 -7.96 15.14
CA PRO A 114 8.66 -8.65 15.10
C PRO A 114 9.45 -8.53 16.43
N ASN A 115 9.20 -7.50 17.23
CA ASN A 115 9.84 -7.31 18.53
C ASN A 115 9.02 -7.91 19.69
N HIS A 116 7.73 -8.19 19.44
CA HIS A 116 6.80 -8.77 20.40
C HIS A 116 5.90 -9.81 19.70
N PRO A 117 6.42 -11.00 19.37
CA PRO A 117 5.73 -11.98 18.52
C PRO A 117 4.38 -12.47 19.07
N GLU A 118 4.13 -12.30 20.36
CA GLU A 118 2.85 -12.57 21.03
C GLU A 118 1.78 -11.51 20.74
N LYS A 119 2.19 -10.33 20.26
CA LYS A 119 1.30 -9.19 19.99
C LYS A 119 0.98 -9.11 18.51
N LYS A 120 -0.27 -9.39 18.19
CA LYS A 120 -0.86 -9.12 16.87
C LYS A 120 -0.74 -7.63 16.50
N VAL A 121 -0.50 -7.35 15.23
CA VAL A 121 -0.49 -6.01 14.65
C VAL A 121 -1.59 -5.91 13.58
N GLU A 122 -2.47 -4.93 13.72
CA GLU A 122 -3.45 -4.59 12.67
C GLU A 122 -2.75 -3.89 11.49
N PRO A 123 -3.18 -4.14 10.24
CA PRO A 123 -2.64 -3.48 9.07
C PRO A 123 -3.09 -2.01 8.95
N PHE A 124 -2.61 -1.31 7.92
CA PHE A 124 -3.04 0.05 7.63
C PHE A 124 -4.48 0.15 7.13
N TYR A 125 -5.00 -0.90 6.47
CA TYR A 125 -6.28 -0.94 5.75
C TYR A 125 -6.22 -0.31 4.34
N PHE A 126 -5.08 -0.43 3.66
CA PHE A 126 -5.01 -0.18 2.22
C PHE A 126 -5.66 -1.31 1.41
N ASP A 127 -5.72 -2.52 1.96
CA ASP A 127 -6.36 -3.64 1.30
C ASP A 127 -7.89 -3.51 1.29
N SER A 128 -8.46 -3.40 0.10
CA SER A 128 -9.91 -3.22 -0.09
C SER A 128 -10.76 -4.41 0.31
N ARG A 129 -10.18 -5.62 0.42
CA ARG A 129 -10.86 -6.80 0.99
C ARG A 129 -11.28 -6.55 2.44
N ARG A 130 -10.60 -5.63 3.13
CA ARG A 130 -10.93 -5.26 4.51
C ARG A 130 -11.93 -4.12 4.63
N ALA A 131 -12.12 -3.30 3.59
CA ALA A 131 -13.04 -2.16 3.67
C ALA A 131 -14.50 -2.60 3.88
N GLN A 132 -14.90 -3.73 3.28
CA GLN A 132 -16.26 -4.28 3.45
C GLN A 132 -16.48 -4.99 4.79
N ASN A 133 -15.40 -5.39 5.48
CA ASN A 133 -15.45 -6.07 6.78
C ASN A 133 -15.13 -5.12 7.95
N ALA A 134 -15.16 -3.82 7.67
CA ALA A 134 -14.55 -2.82 8.54
C ALA A 134 -15.51 -2.29 9.61
N HIS A 135 -16.83 -2.46 9.43
CA HIS A 135 -17.85 -2.13 10.40
C HIS A 135 -18.42 -3.40 11.04
N SER A 136 -18.60 -3.42 12.37
CA SER A 136 -19.24 -4.54 13.09
C SER A 136 -20.69 -4.79 12.66
N ARG A 137 -21.34 -3.79 12.05
CA ARG A 137 -22.66 -3.95 11.40
C ARG A 137 -22.59 -4.73 10.10
N ASP A 138 -21.45 -4.70 9.41
CA ASP A 138 -21.27 -5.39 8.13
C ASP A 138 -20.99 -6.88 8.36
N VAL A 139 -20.35 -7.22 9.48
CA VAL A 139 -20.02 -8.60 9.87
C VAL A 139 -20.94 -9.20 10.96
N GLY A 140 -21.82 -8.39 11.56
CA GLY A 140 -22.77 -8.81 12.60
C GLY A 140 -22.17 -9.04 14.00
N PHE A 141 -20.86 -8.92 14.18
CA PHE A 141 -20.16 -9.07 15.47
C PHE A 141 -18.80 -8.35 15.50
N SER A 142 -18.27 -8.07 16.69
CA SER A 142 -16.93 -7.47 16.84
C SER A 142 -15.87 -8.56 16.98
N LEU A 143 -14.93 -8.65 16.04
CA LEU A 143 -13.79 -9.56 16.14
C LEU A 143 -12.95 -9.31 17.40
N ASN A 144 -12.84 -8.05 17.82
CA ASN A 144 -12.13 -7.68 19.04
C ASN A 144 -12.85 -8.20 20.28
N ASP A 145 -14.17 -8.07 20.34
CA ASP A 145 -14.97 -8.51 21.50
C ASP A 145 -14.96 -10.04 21.60
N LEU A 146 -14.88 -10.73 20.45
CA LEU A 146 -14.74 -12.17 20.35
C LEU A 146 -13.29 -12.68 20.44
N LYS A 147 -12.30 -11.79 20.59
CA LYS A 147 -10.86 -12.10 20.63
C LYS A 147 -10.37 -12.92 19.42
N LEU A 148 -10.98 -12.72 18.26
CA LEU A 148 -10.62 -13.42 17.03
C LEU A 148 -9.48 -12.72 16.30
N THR A 149 -8.55 -13.51 15.75
CA THR A 149 -7.46 -12.99 14.94
C THR A 149 -7.93 -12.78 13.50
N SER A 150 -7.68 -11.60 12.98
CA SER A 150 -8.03 -11.23 11.60
C SER A 150 -6.81 -11.33 10.70
N THR A 151 -6.99 -11.89 9.51
CA THR A 151 -5.97 -12.00 8.46
C THR A 151 -5.67 -10.63 7.85
N ALA A 152 -4.38 -10.31 7.69
CA ALA A 152 -3.89 -9.19 6.88
C ALA A 152 -3.22 -9.73 5.61
N PHE A 153 -3.02 -8.86 4.61
CA PHE A 153 -2.29 -9.17 3.38
C PHE A 153 -1.04 -8.30 3.29
N PRO A 154 0.07 -8.72 3.92
CA PRO A 154 1.22 -7.85 4.19
C PRO A 154 1.81 -7.18 2.97
N ALA A 155 1.90 -7.91 1.85
CA ALA A 155 2.42 -7.38 0.60
C ALA A 155 1.57 -6.21 0.08
N VAL A 156 0.23 -6.32 0.14
CA VAL A 156 -0.66 -5.24 -0.32
C VAL A 156 -0.47 -4.00 0.55
N GLU A 157 -0.45 -4.19 1.87
CA GLU A 157 -0.33 -3.08 2.83
C GLU A 157 1.02 -2.36 2.70
N PHE A 158 2.13 -3.11 2.69
CA PHE A 158 3.47 -2.54 2.61
C PHE A 158 3.76 -1.90 1.25
N PHE A 159 3.49 -2.58 0.14
CA PHE A 159 3.76 -2.02 -1.18
C PHE A 159 2.81 -0.88 -1.55
N CYS A 160 1.59 -0.82 -1.01
CA CYS A 160 0.73 0.36 -1.15
C CYS A 160 1.32 1.57 -0.42
N LEU A 161 1.75 1.42 0.84
CA LEU A 161 2.43 2.48 1.60
C LEU A 161 3.62 3.05 0.83
N VAL A 162 4.47 2.17 0.28
CA VAL A 162 5.65 2.56 -0.52
C VAL A 162 5.24 3.19 -1.85
N GLY A 163 4.26 2.60 -2.53
CA GLY A 163 3.78 3.02 -3.84
C GLY A 163 3.24 4.44 -3.82
N LEU A 164 2.47 4.80 -2.78
CA LEU A 164 1.90 6.13 -2.61
C LEU A 164 2.93 7.26 -2.52
N GLN A 165 4.22 6.98 -2.24
CA GLN A 165 5.26 8.02 -2.28
C GLN A 165 5.50 8.57 -3.70
N ARG A 166 5.18 7.81 -4.76
CA ARG A 166 5.42 8.21 -6.15
C ARG A 166 4.19 8.07 -7.05
N CYS A 167 3.32 7.13 -6.71
CA CYS A 167 2.15 6.75 -7.50
C CYS A 167 0.88 7.28 -6.84
N LEU A 168 0.76 8.61 -6.75
CA LEU A 168 -0.38 9.26 -6.14
C LEU A 168 -1.60 9.24 -7.08
N PRO A 169 -2.74 8.66 -6.65
CA PRO A 169 -4.01 8.78 -7.37
C PRO A 169 -4.46 10.23 -7.50
N LEU A 170 -5.13 10.55 -8.60
CA LEU A 170 -5.68 11.88 -8.86
C LEU A 170 -6.94 12.11 -7.99
N PRO A 171 -7.02 13.17 -7.16
CA PRO A 171 -8.24 13.49 -6.44
C PRO A 171 -9.36 13.90 -7.42
N THR A 172 -10.60 13.58 -7.04
CA THR A 172 -11.79 14.00 -7.78
C THR A 172 -12.42 15.25 -7.15
N ASP A 173 -13.51 15.74 -7.74
CA ASP A 173 -14.38 16.77 -7.17
C ASP A 173 -15.07 16.32 -5.87
N ARG A 174 -15.15 15.00 -5.63
CA ARG A 174 -15.76 14.43 -4.45
C ARG A 174 -14.72 14.13 -3.36
N PRO A 175 -14.99 14.50 -2.09
CA PRO A 175 -14.05 14.25 -0.99
C PRO A 175 -13.70 12.77 -0.86
N ARG A 176 -12.39 12.48 -0.72
CA ARG A 176 -11.82 11.14 -0.52
C ARG A 176 -12.06 10.15 -1.67
N MET A 177 -12.57 10.62 -2.80
CA MET A 177 -12.61 9.82 -4.03
C MET A 177 -11.41 10.15 -4.90
N PHE A 178 -10.80 9.10 -5.41
CA PHE A 178 -9.58 9.19 -6.20
C PHE A 178 -9.69 8.35 -7.46
N ASP A 179 -9.11 8.85 -8.54
CA ASP A 179 -8.92 8.13 -9.77
C ASP A 179 -7.49 7.62 -9.87
N TYR A 180 -7.34 6.36 -10.24
CA TYR A 180 -6.06 5.72 -10.50
C TYR A 180 -6.07 5.16 -11.92
N PHE A 181 -5.01 5.43 -12.66
CA PHE A 181 -4.85 4.94 -14.01
C PHE A 181 -3.80 3.83 -14.04
N THR A 182 -4.17 2.68 -14.60
CA THR A 182 -3.20 1.64 -14.96
C THR A 182 -2.60 1.93 -16.32
N TRP A 183 -1.58 1.17 -16.73
CA TRP A 183 -0.94 1.26 -18.04
C TRP A 183 -0.52 -0.13 -18.51
N ALA A 184 -0.59 -0.38 -19.82
CA ALA A 184 -0.36 -1.70 -20.43
C ALA A 184 1.03 -1.85 -21.08
N LYS A 185 1.71 -0.74 -21.43
CA LYS A 185 3.08 -0.79 -21.97
C LYS A 185 4.11 -0.68 -20.86
N PRO A 186 5.21 -1.45 -20.86
CA PRO A 186 6.31 -1.25 -19.91
C PRO A 186 6.77 0.21 -19.92
N ILE A 187 6.91 0.79 -18.72
CA ILE A 187 7.47 2.12 -18.53
C ILE A 187 8.47 2.11 -17.37
N PRO A 188 9.51 2.96 -17.42
CA PRO A 188 10.46 3.10 -16.32
C PRO A 188 9.85 3.90 -15.17
N ALA A 189 10.41 3.72 -13.97
CA ALA A 189 9.93 4.35 -12.74
C ALA A 189 9.72 5.89 -12.81
N PRO A 190 10.55 6.66 -13.56
CA PRO A 190 10.35 8.09 -13.77
C PRO A 190 8.97 8.49 -14.30
N LEU A 191 8.35 7.66 -15.14
CA LEU A 191 7.08 7.97 -15.79
C LEU A 191 5.84 7.61 -14.97
N LEU A 192 6.01 6.89 -13.85
CA LEU A 192 4.90 6.42 -13.02
C LEU A 192 3.94 7.54 -12.57
N PRO A 193 4.39 8.72 -12.09
CA PRO A 193 3.47 9.78 -11.68
C PRO A 193 2.54 10.27 -12.80
N ALA A 194 3.05 10.35 -14.03
CA ALA A 194 2.25 10.73 -15.19
C ALA A 194 1.30 9.60 -15.62
N ALA A 195 1.74 8.34 -15.53
CA ALA A 195 0.91 7.19 -15.83
C ALA A 195 -0.29 7.07 -14.88
N VAL A 196 -0.05 7.14 -13.56
CA VAL A 196 -1.09 6.93 -12.53
C VAL A 196 -2.16 8.01 -12.50
N THR A 197 -1.86 9.18 -13.08
CA THR A 197 -2.78 10.33 -13.21
C THR A 197 -3.40 10.44 -14.60
N GLY A 198 -3.13 9.50 -15.51
CA GLY A 198 -3.75 9.44 -16.84
C GLY A 198 -3.14 10.38 -17.88
N HIS A 199 -1.98 10.99 -17.61
CA HIS A 199 -1.30 11.90 -18.54
C HIS A 199 -0.51 11.17 -19.64
N LEU A 200 -0.50 9.84 -19.65
CA LEU A 200 0.13 9.00 -20.68
C LEU A 200 -0.91 8.13 -21.40
N PRO A 201 -1.79 8.69 -22.25
CA PRO A 201 -2.83 7.91 -22.93
C PRO A 201 -2.26 6.83 -23.87
N ALA A 202 -1.09 7.07 -24.46
CA ALA A 202 -0.44 6.18 -25.43
C ALA A 202 0.06 4.84 -24.86
N VAL A 203 0.03 4.66 -23.52
CA VAL A 203 0.45 3.42 -22.85
C VAL A 203 -0.72 2.50 -22.52
N GLY A 204 -1.92 2.74 -23.06
CA GLY A 204 -3.08 1.88 -22.85
C GLY A 204 -3.70 2.08 -21.47
N ALA A 205 -3.92 3.34 -21.09
CA ALA A 205 -4.37 3.68 -19.76
C ALA A 205 -5.81 3.20 -19.49
N ARG A 206 -6.07 2.61 -18.32
CA ARG A 206 -7.44 2.31 -17.85
C ARG A 206 -7.69 3.01 -16.53
N ARG A 207 -8.83 3.69 -16.42
CA ARG A 207 -9.20 4.47 -15.24
C ARG A 207 -10.01 3.63 -14.26
N TYR A 208 -9.65 3.71 -13.00
CA TYR A 208 -10.39 3.13 -11.88
C TYR A 208 -10.67 4.21 -10.84
N ARG A 209 -11.79 4.09 -10.14
CA ARG A 209 -12.15 4.99 -9.04
C ARG A 209 -12.35 4.23 -7.75
N PHE A 210 -11.81 4.75 -6.66
CA PHE A 210 -12.02 4.21 -5.32
C PHE A 210 -12.21 5.34 -4.31
N GLU A 211 -12.73 4.99 -3.12
CA GLU A 211 -12.88 5.91 -2.00
C GLU A 211 -11.94 5.49 -0.86
N ASN A 212 -11.32 6.47 -0.21
CA ASN A 212 -10.77 6.31 1.14
C ASN A 212 -11.90 6.50 2.17
N MET A 213 -12.72 5.46 2.35
CA MET A 213 -13.97 5.52 3.09
C MET A 213 -13.78 5.37 4.59
N TYR A 214 -14.65 5.99 5.38
CA TYR A 214 -14.67 5.76 6.83
C TYR A 214 -15.23 4.39 7.16
N ARG A 215 -14.53 3.66 8.04
CA ARG A 215 -14.96 2.33 8.50
C ARG A 215 -15.69 2.32 9.85
N THR A 216 -15.83 3.47 10.47
CA THR A 216 -16.49 3.58 11.79
C THR A 216 -17.50 4.70 11.77
N GLY A 217 -18.61 4.55 12.48
CA GLY A 217 -19.59 5.64 12.67
C GLY A 217 -19.00 6.92 13.27
N GLN A 218 -17.90 6.80 14.03
CA GLN A 218 -17.15 7.94 14.58
C GLN A 218 -16.27 8.68 13.55
N LYS A 219 -16.19 8.20 12.30
CA LYS A 219 -15.39 8.80 11.20
C LYS A 219 -13.92 9.08 11.57
N LYS A 220 -13.30 8.14 12.31
CA LYS A 220 -11.87 8.26 12.72
C LYS A 220 -10.93 7.41 11.88
N HIS A 221 -11.34 6.19 11.58
CA HIS A 221 -10.53 5.24 10.83
C HIS A 221 -11.08 5.09 9.41
N LYS A 222 -10.19 4.90 8.45
CA LYS A 222 -10.55 4.73 7.04
C LYS A 222 -10.02 3.42 6.47
N ALA A 223 -10.47 3.08 5.27
CA ALA A 223 -9.97 1.98 4.46
C ALA A 223 -10.19 2.31 2.98
N PHE A 224 -9.36 1.76 2.09
CA PHE A 224 -9.59 1.91 0.65
C PHE A 224 -10.71 0.99 0.18
N SER A 225 -11.72 1.52 -0.49
CA SER A 225 -12.78 0.71 -1.10
C SER A 225 -12.26 -0.10 -2.28
N VAL A 226 -13.06 -1.07 -2.73
CA VAL A 226 -12.80 -1.72 -4.02
C VAL A 226 -12.82 -0.66 -5.11
N ALA A 227 -11.82 -0.69 -6.00
CA ALA A 227 -11.73 0.21 -7.13
C ALA A 227 -12.66 -0.27 -8.25
N VAL A 228 -13.48 0.63 -8.79
CA VAL A 228 -14.44 0.35 -9.84
C VAL A 228 -13.90 0.89 -11.17
N PRO A 229 -13.90 0.10 -12.26
CA PRO A 229 -13.49 0.60 -13.56
C PRO A 229 -14.45 1.71 -14.02
N LEU A 230 -13.89 2.81 -14.51
CA LEU A 230 -14.66 3.83 -15.21
C LEU A 230 -14.55 3.53 -16.70
N THR A 231 -15.64 3.06 -17.30
CA THR A 231 -15.75 3.00 -18.76
C THR A 231 -15.54 4.41 -19.30
N HIS A 232 -14.67 4.56 -20.30
CA HIS A 232 -14.60 5.81 -21.06
C HIS A 232 -16.01 6.12 -21.57
N GLY A 233 -16.61 7.20 -21.07
CA GLY A 233 -17.68 7.86 -21.81
C GLY A 233 -17.07 8.24 -23.15
N VAL A 234 -17.62 7.69 -24.22
CA VAL A 234 -17.37 8.11 -25.60
C VAL A 234 -17.79 9.57 -25.73
#